data_AF-A0A352ACA0-F1
#
_entry.id   AF-A0A352ACA0-F1
#
_cell.length_a   1.000
_cell.length_b   1.000
_cell.length_c   1.000
_cell.angle_alpha   90.00
_cell.angle_beta   90.00
_cell.angle_gamma   90.00
#
_symmetry.space_group_name_H-M   'P 1'
#
loop_
_entity.id
_entity.type
_entity.pdbx_description
1 polymer ?
#
loop_
_entity_poly.entity_id
_entity_poly.type
_entity_poly.pdbx_seq_one_letter_code
_entity_poly.pdbx_strand_id
1 'polypeptide(L)'
;MEAIGVCLEMKFSTLAITTLLITQVISPAQALTHCWFAEGSIYCWDDNNAWRDRYDEREYSPRWLSQNHFYDDINQLYREVLGREVDPSGLTTFTKKMRQGKSLKWVRAQLARSPEAQSAVNWVYQEVLGRNVDPSGLKTYTKRLRTGWTIQEVRQDVAESEEASNRKRFISQLSRV
;
A
#
# COMPACT_ATOMS: atom_id res chain seq x y z
N MET A 1 -0.72 3.81 22.61
CA MET A 1 -1.97 3.69 23.37
C MET A 1 -2.33 5.13 23.72
N GLU A 2 -3.34 5.76 23.16
CA GLU A 2 -4.70 5.28 22.96
C GLU A 2 -5.31 5.86 21.66
N ALA A 3 -6.27 5.13 21.11
CA ALA A 3 -7.12 5.57 20.02
C ALA A 3 -8.52 5.78 20.59
N ILE A 4 -8.97 7.04 20.77
CA ILE A 4 -10.39 7.40 20.86
C ILE A 4 -10.52 8.90 20.49
N GLY A 5 -11.38 9.25 19.53
CA GLY A 5 -11.72 10.65 19.29
C GLY A 5 -12.26 10.96 17.90
N VAL A 6 -13.48 10.50 17.62
CA VAL A 6 -14.30 10.95 16.49
C VAL A 6 -14.49 12.47 16.59
N CYS A 7 -14.14 13.23 15.55
CA CYS A 7 -14.41 14.67 15.45
C CYS A 7 -15.92 14.89 15.24
N LEU A 8 -16.68 15.01 16.31
CA LEU A 8 -18.05 15.53 16.28
C LEU A 8 -18.19 16.67 17.30
N GLU A 9 -18.98 17.67 16.92
CA GLU A 9 -19.44 18.85 17.68
C GLU A 9 -18.68 20.17 17.49
N MET A 10 -18.94 20.81 16.34
CA MET A 10 -19.08 22.28 16.31
C MET A 10 -20.44 22.64 16.91
N LYS A 11 -20.44 23.13 18.16
CA LYS A 11 -21.64 23.72 18.78
C LYS A 11 -21.91 25.10 18.19
N PHE A 12 -22.85 25.18 17.25
CA PHE A 12 -23.52 26.44 16.91
C PHE A 12 -24.60 26.74 17.95
N SER A 13 -24.45 27.83 18.69
CA SER A 13 -25.47 28.37 19.58
C SER A 13 -26.37 29.32 18.78
N THR A 14 -27.63 28.96 18.60
CA THR A 14 -28.66 29.74 17.89
C THR A 14 -29.22 30.84 18.78
N LEU A 15 -29.25 32.09 18.32
CA LEU A 15 -30.36 33.03 18.54
C LEU A 15 -30.33 34.16 17.47
N ALA A 16 -31.28 34.05 16.52
CA ALA A 16 -31.96 35.07 15.71
C ALA A 16 -31.21 36.31 15.15
N ILE A 17 -31.27 36.51 13.81
CA ILE A 17 -32.04 37.57 13.12
C ILE A 17 -31.81 37.53 11.59
N THR A 18 -32.91 37.23 10.88
CA THR A 18 -33.34 37.60 9.52
C THR A 18 -32.54 37.24 8.25
N THR A 19 -33.23 36.45 7.42
CA THR A 19 -33.32 36.45 5.94
C THR A 19 -32.06 36.19 5.14
N LEU A 20 -31.91 34.98 4.62
CA LEU A 20 -32.19 34.61 3.23
C LEU A 20 -31.74 33.15 3.03
N LEU A 21 -32.55 32.36 2.30
CA LEU A 21 -32.22 31.11 1.57
C LEU A 21 -30.77 30.62 1.82
N ILE A 22 -30.51 29.45 2.41
CA ILE A 22 -30.74 28.14 1.82
C ILE A 22 -30.65 27.10 2.96
N THR A 23 -31.65 26.23 3.11
CA THR A 23 -31.48 24.94 3.79
C THR A 23 -30.57 24.06 2.94
N GLN A 24 -29.25 24.25 3.05
CA GLN A 24 -28.32 23.21 2.65
C GLN A 24 -28.22 22.29 3.87
N VAL A 25 -29.00 21.21 3.84
CA VAL A 25 -28.68 20.00 4.58
C VAL A 25 -27.25 19.66 4.19
N ILE A 26 -26.27 19.96 5.07
CA ILE A 26 -24.92 19.45 4.89
C ILE A 26 -25.03 17.98 5.24
N SER A 27 -25.30 17.15 4.23
CA SER A 27 -25.22 15.71 4.34
C SER A 27 -23.86 15.31 4.91
N PRO A 28 -23.76 14.44 5.93
CA PRO A 28 -22.50 13.87 6.34
C PRO A 28 -22.08 12.79 5.32
N ALA A 29 -21.73 13.23 4.12
CA ALA A 29 -21.12 12.41 3.08
C ALA A 29 -20.00 13.30 2.53
N GLN A 30 -18.78 13.29 3.03
CA GLN A 30 -17.93 12.11 3.19
C GLN A 30 -17.12 12.20 4.48
N ALA A 31 -17.23 11.20 5.35
CA ALA A 31 -16.24 11.01 6.41
C ALA A 31 -14.89 10.73 5.73
N LEU A 32 -13.98 11.71 5.75
CA LEU A 32 -12.57 11.50 5.42
C LEU A 32 -11.98 10.67 6.55
N THR A 33 -11.93 9.37 6.35
CA THR A 33 -11.64 8.34 7.36
C THR A 33 -10.20 8.38 7.85
N HIS A 34 -9.29 9.10 7.17
CA HIS A 34 -7.86 9.09 7.51
C HIS A 34 -7.19 10.46 7.34
N CYS A 35 -7.29 11.33 8.34
CA CYS A 35 -6.45 12.54 8.42
C CYS A 35 -5.52 12.48 9.65
N TRP A 36 -4.27 12.97 9.52
CA TRP A 36 -3.35 13.18 10.66
C TRP A 36 -2.58 14.51 10.55
N PHE A 37 -2.04 14.98 11.67
CA PHE A 37 -1.29 16.22 11.78
C PHE A 37 0.20 15.96 12.01
N ALA A 38 1.08 16.65 11.28
CA ALA A 38 2.53 16.61 11.52
C ALA A 38 3.18 17.96 11.14
N GLU A 39 4.11 18.43 11.98
CA GLU A 39 4.92 19.65 11.73
C GLU A 39 4.10 20.91 11.38
N GLY A 40 2.94 21.10 12.00
CA GLY A 40 2.10 22.27 11.75
C GLY A 40 1.15 22.15 10.55
N SER A 41 1.14 20.99 9.86
CA SER A 41 0.33 20.76 8.65
C SER A 41 -0.62 19.57 8.82
N ILE A 42 -1.84 19.71 8.27
CA ILE A 42 -2.86 18.64 8.24
C ILE A 42 -2.73 17.88 6.94
N TYR A 43 -2.61 16.55 7.03
CA TYR A 43 -2.57 15.62 5.91
C TYR A 43 -3.84 14.78 5.94
N CYS A 44 -4.62 14.81 4.86
CA CYS A 44 -5.87 14.08 4.74
C CYS A 44 -5.82 13.09 3.58
N TRP A 45 -6.36 11.90 3.82
CA TRP A 45 -6.41 10.78 2.90
C TRP A 45 -7.89 10.38 2.68
N ASP A 46 -8.31 10.23 1.43
CA ASP A 46 -9.53 9.52 1.07
C ASP A 46 -9.23 8.02 0.90
N ASP A 47 -10.22 7.14 0.83
CA ASP A 47 -9.99 5.70 0.66
C ASP A 47 -9.30 5.32 -0.69
N ASN A 48 -8.82 6.32 -1.47
CA ASN A 48 -8.24 6.20 -2.81
C ASN A 48 -6.88 6.91 -3.02
N ASN A 49 -6.19 7.42 -1.98
CA ASN A 49 -4.78 7.91 -2.08
C ASN A 49 -4.55 9.19 -2.92
N ALA A 50 -5.51 10.13 -2.97
CA ALA A 50 -5.33 11.41 -3.68
C ALA A 50 -5.03 12.63 -2.77
N TRP A 51 -3.97 13.38 -3.07
CA TRP A 51 -3.69 14.69 -2.48
C TRP A 51 -4.59 15.77 -3.14
N ARG A 52 -5.56 16.34 -2.41
CA ARG A 52 -6.38 17.46 -2.89
C ARG A 52 -5.83 18.81 -2.42
N ASP A 53 -5.29 19.59 -3.35
CA ASP A 53 -5.25 21.04 -3.17
C ASP A 53 -6.67 21.62 -3.38
N ARG A 54 -7.05 22.46 -2.42
CA ARG A 54 -8.26 23.27 -2.25
C ARG A 54 -9.14 23.52 -3.50
N TYR A 55 -10.39 23.05 -3.40
CA TYR A 55 -11.62 23.47 -4.11
C TYR A 55 -11.52 23.86 -5.61
N ASP A 56 -11.92 22.93 -6.47
CA ASP A 56 -12.73 23.29 -7.65
C ASP A 56 -13.78 22.18 -7.90
N GLU A 57 -15.02 22.57 -8.15
CA GLU A 57 -16.22 21.75 -7.99
C GLU A 57 -16.94 21.45 -9.31
N ARG A 58 -16.35 21.75 -10.47
CA ARG A 58 -17.05 21.66 -11.76
C ARG A 58 -16.19 21.14 -12.91
N GLU A 59 -15.64 19.93 -12.78
CA GLU A 59 -15.46 19.05 -13.94
C GLU A 59 -15.21 17.60 -13.51
N TYR A 60 -16.25 16.76 -13.63
CA TYR A 60 -16.08 15.31 -13.65
C TYR A 60 -15.43 14.95 -14.99
N SER A 61 -14.10 15.06 -15.05
CA SER A 61 -13.28 14.63 -16.18
C SER A 61 -12.34 13.52 -15.70
N PRO A 62 -12.50 12.26 -16.16
CA PRO A 62 -11.74 11.10 -15.69
C PRO A 62 -10.28 11.07 -16.21
N ARG A 63 -9.74 12.22 -16.60
CA ARG A 63 -8.35 12.36 -17.11
C ARG A 63 -7.35 12.75 -16.02
N TRP A 64 -7.82 13.23 -14.85
CA TRP A 64 -6.95 13.83 -13.84
C TRP A 64 -6.44 12.89 -12.74
N LEU A 65 -6.75 11.59 -12.82
CA LEU A 65 -6.01 10.55 -12.08
C LEU A 65 -4.66 10.19 -12.74
N SER A 66 -4.40 10.73 -13.95
CA SER A 66 -3.18 10.47 -14.75
C SER A 66 -1.99 11.38 -14.42
N GLN A 67 -2.09 12.35 -13.50
CA GLN A 67 -1.11 13.45 -13.42
C GLN A 67 0.00 13.27 -12.35
N ASN A 68 0.07 12.14 -11.65
CA ASN A 68 1.19 11.85 -10.75
C ASN A 68 1.77 10.45 -11.02
N HIS A 69 2.38 10.28 -12.20
CA HIS A 69 3.03 9.04 -12.64
C HIS A 69 3.92 8.38 -11.57
N PHE A 70 4.54 9.18 -10.69
CA PHE A 70 5.34 8.63 -9.59
C PHE A 70 4.52 7.80 -8.60
N TYR A 71 3.29 8.20 -8.26
CA TYR A 71 2.47 7.42 -7.33
C TYR A 71 2.12 6.05 -7.92
N ASP A 72 1.56 6.03 -9.13
CA ASP A 72 1.13 4.78 -9.78
C ASP A 72 2.30 3.83 -9.98
N ASP A 73 3.44 4.35 -10.47
CA ASP A 73 4.63 3.54 -10.69
C ASP A 73 5.22 2.99 -9.38
N ILE A 74 5.30 3.81 -8.32
CA ILE A 74 5.80 3.36 -7.02
C ILE A 74 4.83 2.35 -6.40
N ASN A 75 3.53 2.63 -6.41
CA ASN A 75 2.52 1.74 -5.83
C ASN A 75 2.49 0.39 -6.55
N GLN A 76 2.63 0.39 -7.88
CA GLN A 76 2.80 -0.84 -8.66
C GLN A 76 4.03 -1.64 -8.23
N LEU A 77 5.20 -0.99 -8.06
CA LEU A 77 6.40 -1.67 -7.58
C LEU A 77 6.24 -2.25 -6.16
N TYR A 78 5.50 -1.57 -5.28
CA TYR A 78 5.18 -2.08 -3.95
C TYR A 78 4.31 -3.33 -4.01
N ARG A 79 3.23 -3.32 -4.81
CA ARG A 79 2.38 -4.50 -5.02
C ARG A 79 3.16 -5.66 -5.60
N GLU A 80 3.98 -5.40 -6.61
CA GLU A 80 4.77 -6.43 -7.27
C GLU A 80 5.83 -7.02 -6.35
N VAL A 81 6.60 -6.20 -5.64
CA VAL A 81 7.77 -6.68 -4.89
C VAL A 81 7.40 -7.14 -3.48
N LEU A 82 6.43 -6.48 -2.84
CA LEU A 82 6.10 -6.67 -1.42
C LEU A 82 4.69 -7.24 -1.20
N GLY A 83 3.81 -7.18 -2.21
CA GLY A 83 2.43 -7.66 -2.06
C GLY A 83 1.53 -6.74 -1.24
N ARG A 84 1.91 -5.47 -1.07
CA ARG A 84 1.14 -4.45 -0.32
C ARG A 84 1.14 -3.13 -1.07
N GLU A 85 0.26 -2.21 -0.68
CA GLU A 85 0.30 -0.83 -1.16
C GLU A 85 1.44 -0.03 -0.53
N VAL A 86 1.84 1.05 -1.20
CA VAL A 86 2.84 2.00 -0.68
C VAL A 86 2.29 2.77 0.51
N ASP A 87 3.09 2.91 1.56
CA ASP A 87 2.78 3.75 2.72
C ASP A 87 3.24 5.21 2.50
N PRO A 88 2.71 6.19 3.25
CA PRO A 88 3.04 7.61 3.04
C PRO A 88 4.54 7.94 3.14
N SER A 89 5.27 7.24 4.02
CA SER A 89 6.71 7.45 4.21
C SER A 89 7.52 6.93 3.02
N GLY A 90 7.20 5.71 2.57
CA GLY A 90 7.74 5.11 1.37
C GLY A 90 7.50 5.97 0.12
N LEU A 91 6.27 6.44 -0.07
CA LEU A 91 5.88 7.29 -1.19
C LEU A 91 6.69 8.60 -1.20
N THR A 92 6.75 9.28 -0.06
CA THR A 92 7.51 10.53 0.10
C THR A 92 8.99 10.32 -0.21
N THR A 93 9.57 9.24 0.32
CA THR A 93 10.99 8.91 0.15
C THR A 93 11.32 8.64 -1.31
N PHE A 94 10.57 7.76 -1.98
CA PHE A 94 10.86 7.38 -3.35
C PHE A 94 10.55 8.48 -4.35
N THR A 95 9.47 9.25 -4.14
CA THR A 95 9.17 10.43 -4.96
C THR A 95 10.31 11.45 -4.91
N LYS A 96 10.86 11.73 -3.72
CA LYS A 96 12.04 12.61 -3.56
C LYS A 96 13.25 12.08 -4.32
N LYS A 97 13.51 10.77 -4.27
CA LYS A 97 14.63 10.15 -5.00
C LYS A 97 14.45 10.17 -6.52
N MET A 98 13.23 9.96 -7.00
CA MET A 98 12.93 10.02 -8.43
C MET A 98 13.04 11.44 -8.99
N ARG A 99 12.61 12.46 -8.23
CA ARG A 99 12.88 13.87 -8.56
C ARG A 99 14.37 14.21 -8.64
N GLN A 100 15.22 13.46 -7.93
CA GLN A 100 16.68 13.55 -7.98
C GLN A 100 17.30 12.69 -9.10
N GLY A 101 16.50 12.18 -10.05
CA GLY A 101 16.96 11.41 -11.20
C GLY A 101 17.15 9.91 -10.95
N LYS A 102 16.67 9.36 -9.82
CA LYS A 102 16.65 7.89 -9.64
C LYS A 102 15.54 7.28 -10.50
N SER A 103 15.84 6.13 -11.11
CA SER A 103 14.91 5.39 -11.97
C SER A 103 14.01 4.43 -11.18
N LEU A 104 12.91 3.99 -11.79
CA LEU A 104 12.06 2.92 -11.25
C LEU A 104 12.82 1.61 -11.00
N LYS A 105 13.79 1.29 -11.88
CA LYS A 105 14.70 0.15 -11.68
C LYS A 105 15.50 0.28 -10.38
N TRP A 106 15.90 1.49 -10.02
CA TRP A 106 16.56 1.75 -8.74
C TRP A 106 15.60 1.55 -7.57
N VAL A 107 14.37 2.09 -7.64
CA VAL A 107 13.33 1.90 -6.60
C VAL A 107 13.04 0.42 -6.38
N ARG A 108 12.79 -0.34 -7.44
CA ARG A 108 12.59 -1.79 -7.39
C ARG A 108 13.76 -2.50 -6.70
N ALA A 109 14.99 -2.10 -7.01
CA ALA A 109 16.17 -2.70 -6.40
C ALA A 109 16.32 -2.37 -4.90
N GLN A 110 15.84 -1.20 -4.44
CA GLN A 110 15.77 -0.89 -3.02
C GLN A 110 14.71 -1.74 -2.31
N LEU A 111 13.51 -1.83 -2.90
CA LEU A 111 12.42 -2.66 -2.36
C LEU A 111 12.84 -4.13 -2.27
N ALA A 112 13.40 -4.70 -3.33
CA ALA A 112 13.80 -6.11 -3.36
C ALA A 112 14.87 -6.48 -2.34
N ARG A 113 15.69 -5.51 -1.88
CA ARG A 113 16.75 -5.70 -0.88
C ARG A 113 16.30 -5.36 0.54
N SER A 114 15.10 -4.79 0.70
CA SER A 114 14.62 -4.31 1.99
C SER A 114 14.35 -5.49 2.94
N PRO A 115 14.38 -5.25 4.26
CA PRO A 115 13.89 -6.23 5.23
C PRO A 115 12.45 -6.67 4.95
N GLU A 116 11.60 -5.79 4.42
CA GLU A 116 10.22 -6.13 4.08
C GLU A 116 10.12 -7.16 2.96
N ALA A 117 10.95 -7.07 1.92
CA ALA A 117 10.99 -8.09 0.87
C ALA A 117 11.46 -9.44 1.44
N GLN A 118 12.39 -9.43 2.39
CA GLN A 118 12.83 -10.65 3.07
C GLN A 118 11.69 -11.27 3.89
N SER A 119 10.92 -10.45 4.61
CA SER A 119 9.73 -10.88 5.33
C SER A 119 8.64 -11.42 4.40
N ALA A 120 8.38 -10.76 3.27
CA ALA A 120 7.40 -11.21 2.29
C ALA A 120 7.78 -12.57 1.69
N VAL A 121 9.06 -12.76 1.30
CA VAL A 121 9.55 -14.07 0.82
C VAL A 121 9.47 -15.13 1.92
N ASN A 122 9.81 -14.79 3.16
CA ASN A 122 9.69 -15.72 4.28
C ASN A 122 8.23 -16.15 4.52
N TRP A 123 7.28 -15.22 4.40
CA TRP A 123 5.86 -15.52 4.54
C TRP A 123 5.37 -16.49 3.46
N VAL A 124 5.80 -16.30 2.21
CA VAL A 124 5.53 -17.25 1.11
C VAL A 124 6.04 -18.66 1.46
N TYR A 125 7.26 -18.77 1.99
CA TYR A 125 7.82 -20.06 2.41
C TYR A 125 7.02 -20.70 3.55
N GLN A 126 6.60 -19.91 4.54
CA GLN A 126 5.80 -20.41 5.65
C GLN A 126 4.44 -20.90 5.19
N GLU A 127 3.78 -20.17 4.30
CA GLU A 127 2.45 -20.53 3.79
C GLU A 127 2.51 -21.78 2.90
N VAL A 128 3.49 -21.86 2.00
CA VAL A 128 3.55 -22.93 0.99
C VAL A 128 4.24 -24.19 1.55
N LEU A 129 5.33 -24.02 2.28
CA LEU A 129 6.20 -25.12 2.73
C LEU A 129 6.15 -25.36 4.25
N GLY A 130 5.56 -24.45 5.04
CA GLY A 130 5.49 -24.59 6.49
C GLY A 130 6.83 -24.41 7.20
N ARG A 131 7.79 -23.72 6.58
CA ARG A 131 9.11 -23.42 7.15
C ARG A 131 9.56 -22.00 6.81
N ASN A 132 10.62 -21.54 7.47
CA ASN A 132 11.26 -20.28 7.09
C ASN A 132 12.08 -20.44 5.80
N VAL A 133 12.27 -19.31 5.11
CA VAL A 133 13.19 -19.25 3.96
C VAL A 133 14.64 -19.42 4.45
N ASP A 134 15.41 -20.22 3.71
CA ASP A 134 16.84 -20.40 3.96
C ASP A 134 17.67 -19.31 3.23
N PRO A 135 18.96 -19.11 3.60
CA PRO A 135 19.77 -18.06 2.99
C PRO A 135 19.92 -18.17 1.46
N SER A 136 19.90 -19.38 0.91
CA SER A 136 20.03 -19.61 -0.53
C SER A 136 18.75 -19.23 -1.27
N GLY A 137 17.59 -19.66 -0.75
CA GLY A 137 16.28 -19.26 -1.22
C GLY A 137 16.10 -17.75 -1.19
N LEU A 138 16.45 -17.11 -0.06
CA LEU A 138 16.32 -15.67 0.09
C LEU A 138 17.18 -14.90 -0.92
N LYS A 139 18.43 -15.33 -1.12
CA LYS A 139 19.34 -14.74 -2.14
C LYS A 139 18.77 -14.89 -3.54
N THR A 140 18.19 -16.05 -3.85
CA THR A 140 17.60 -16.36 -5.15
C THR A 140 16.41 -15.45 -5.45
N TYR A 141 15.45 -15.37 -4.53
CA TYR A 141 14.25 -14.56 -4.75
C TYR A 141 14.52 -13.07 -4.65
N THR A 142 15.45 -12.62 -3.81
CA THR A 142 15.94 -11.22 -3.84
C THR A 142 16.46 -10.85 -5.24
N LYS A 143 17.22 -11.74 -5.89
CA LYS A 143 17.72 -11.51 -7.26
C LYS A 143 16.57 -11.46 -8.26
N ARG A 144 15.62 -12.39 -8.19
CA ARG A 144 14.45 -12.48 -9.08
C ARG A 144 13.54 -11.25 -8.97
N LEU A 145 13.19 -10.86 -7.73
CA LEU A 145 12.39 -9.67 -7.45
C LEU A 145 13.05 -8.42 -8.04
N ARG A 146 14.37 -8.27 -7.87
CA ARG A 146 15.12 -7.15 -8.48
C ARG A 146 15.07 -7.15 -10.01
N THR A 147 14.94 -8.31 -10.66
CA THR A 147 14.94 -8.45 -12.13
C THR A 147 13.56 -8.44 -12.77
N GLY A 148 12.49 -8.15 -12.00
CA GLY A 148 11.15 -7.98 -12.56
C GLY A 148 10.13 -8.98 -12.04
N TRP A 149 10.53 -10.00 -11.28
CA TRP A 149 9.58 -10.94 -10.71
C TRP A 149 8.72 -10.26 -9.65
N THR A 150 7.49 -10.71 -9.55
CA THR A 150 6.53 -10.36 -8.52
C THR A 150 6.57 -11.36 -7.37
N ILE A 151 6.11 -10.94 -6.20
CA ILE A 151 5.97 -11.82 -5.04
C ILE A 151 4.98 -12.96 -5.31
N GLN A 152 4.03 -12.75 -6.23
CA GLN A 152 3.10 -13.79 -6.67
C GLN A 152 3.79 -14.86 -7.53
N GLU A 153 4.69 -14.46 -8.43
CA GLU A 153 5.52 -15.42 -9.18
C GLU A 153 6.48 -16.18 -8.25
N VAL A 154 6.99 -15.52 -7.20
CA VAL A 154 7.76 -16.21 -6.14
C VAL A 154 6.91 -17.27 -5.47
N ARG A 155 5.66 -16.94 -5.09
CA ARG A 155 4.72 -17.91 -4.50
C ARG A 155 4.47 -19.10 -5.41
N GLN A 156 4.26 -18.85 -6.70
CA GLN A 156 4.03 -19.91 -7.67
C GLN A 156 5.25 -20.82 -7.81
N ASP A 157 6.45 -20.26 -7.98
CA ASP A 157 7.70 -21.02 -8.10
C ASP A 157 7.98 -21.88 -6.86
N VAL A 158 7.70 -21.36 -5.66
CA VAL A 158 7.80 -22.14 -4.42
C VAL A 158 6.76 -23.27 -4.38
N ALA A 159 5.52 -23.01 -4.82
CA ALA A 159 4.43 -23.99 -4.81
C ALA A 159 4.59 -25.13 -5.83
N GLU A 160 5.29 -24.86 -6.92
CA GLU A 160 5.62 -25.80 -8.00
C GLU A 160 6.98 -26.50 -7.77
N SER A 161 7.73 -26.10 -6.74
CA SER A 161 9.04 -26.68 -6.44
C SER A 161 8.97 -28.18 -6.14
N GLU A 162 10.09 -28.87 -6.38
CA GLU A 162 10.27 -30.28 -5.99
C GLU A 162 10.02 -30.48 -4.50
N GLU A 163 10.42 -29.50 -3.67
CA GLU A 163 10.20 -29.52 -2.24
C GLU A 163 8.70 -29.54 -1.87
N ALA A 164 7.89 -28.68 -2.50
CA ALA A 164 6.44 -28.67 -2.29
C ALA A 164 5.80 -30.00 -2.70
N SER A 165 6.24 -30.58 -3.82
CA SER A 165 5.79 -31.88 -4.32
C SER A 165 6.11 -33.02 -3.36
N ASN A 166 7.34 -33.05 -2.84
CA ASN A 166 7.79 -34.03 -1.85
C ASN A 166 6.99 -33.92 -0.55
N ARG A 167 6.71 -32.70 -0.09
CA ARG A 167 5.87 -32.46 1.11
C ARG A 167 4.45 -32.98 0.92
N LYS A 168 3.80 -32.70 -0.21
CA LYS A 168 2.47 -33.22 -0.53
C LYS A 168 2.43 -34.75 -0.54
N ARG A 169 3.45 -35.39 -1.13
CA ARG A 169 3.58 -36.85 -1.16
C ARG A 169 3.71 -37.44 0.25
N PHE A 170 4.56 -36.84 1.07
CA PHE A 170 4.78 -37.26 2.46
C PHE A 170 3.49 -37.17 3.30
N ILE A 171 2.78 -36.04 3.23
CA ILE A 171 1.50 -35.87 3.95
C ILE A 171 0.45 -36.88 3.47
N SER A 172 0.36 -37.13 2.15
CA SER A 172 -0.56 -38.14 1.62
C SER A 172 -0.27 -39.55 2.14
N GLN A 173 1.00 -39.90 2.35
CA GLN A 173 1.36 -41.19 2.93
C GLN A 173 0.99 -41.29 4.41
N LEU A 174 1.16 -40.21 5.19
CA LEU A 174 0.77 -40.17 6.60
C LEU A 174 -0.75 -40.27 6.79
N SER A 175 -1.55 -39.74 5.87
CA SER A 175 -3.02 -39.80 5.95
C SER A 175 -3.64 -41.16 5.59
N ARG A 176 -2.82 -42.13 5.15
CA ARG A 176 -3.28 -43.47 4.70
C ARG A 176 -3.08 -44.57 5.76
N VAL A 177 -2.61 -44.20 6.96
CA VAL A 177 -2.41 -45.08 8.11
C VAL A 177 -3.40 -44.68 9.20
#